data_AF-F5XHT2-F1
#
_entry.id   AF-F5XHT2-F1
#
_cell.length_a   1.000
_cell.length_b   1.000
_cell.length_c   1.000
_cell.angle_alpha   90.00
_cell.angle_beta   90.00
_cell.angle_gamma   90.00
#
_symmetry.space_group_name_H-M   'P 1'
#
loop_
_entity.id
_entity.type
_entity.pdbx_description
1 polymer ?
#
loop_
_entity_poly.entity_id
_entity_poly.type
_entity_poly.pdbx_seq_one_letter_code
_entity_poly.pdbx_strand_id
1 'polypeptide(L)'
;MNQPDWPYSLPTIEDQVTAGKAARERLSRKHQADLRPSPTDPVDILTAQDATRIPELVPVRYERMLVSPFTFYRGAAALMAADLGNSTHSGLMVQLCGDAHLSNFGLFASPERRLVFDCNDFDETHPGPFEWDVKRLAASFELAGRENGLTVKERRTLTTRVGRFYRESMAQFAAATATRVWYAHLEMAPSLIDKLAEKPGKKDIKAARKVTEKARRRDSRQAVRKMIRVVDGHAEWIADPPVLVPLEDLAQGQDQQTLLHGMAELLGSYAETVTPEIQHLLRDYRLVGMARRVVGVGSVGTSAWVVMLVGADENDFLVLQAKEAVASVLAPYVPGYAFPHQGKRVVEGQRLMQAYGDILLGWKTSEVSGYPRDYYVRQFRDWKGSFEPSTMTAEQLGIYADACSWTLARAHARSGPRVAIAAYVGDNTAFDNAVAEFAVAYADKTETDYERVRAASDQGRLTART
;
A
#
# COMPACT_ATOMS: atom_id res chain seq x y z
N MET A 1 -28.74 24.81 30.29
CA MET A 1 -27.73 25.50 29.47
C MET A 1 -27.92 25.04 28.05
N ASN A 2 -28.25 25.95 27.13
CA ASN A 2 -28.28 25.62 25.70
C ASN A 2 -26.85 25.25 25.31
N GLN A 3 -26.65 24.06 24.75
CA GLN A 3 -25.34 23.72 24.18
C GLN A 3 -25.04 24.70 23.05
N PRO A 4 -23.79 25.19 22.93
CA PRO A 4 -23.40 26.05 21.82
C PRO A 4 -23.60 25.30 20.49
N ASP A 5 -23.89 26.03 19.42
CA ASP A 5 -24.06 25.50 18.06
C ASP A 5 -22.73 24.91 17.55
N TRP A 6 -22.47 23.67 17.95
CA TRP A 6 -21.33 22.89 17.52
C TRP A 6 -21.76 21.98 16.36
N PRO A 7 -21.13 22.07 15.17
CA PRO A 7 -21.63 21.42 13.96
C PRO A 7 -21.43 19.90 13.94
N TYR A 8 -20.80 19.31 14.96
CA TYR A 8 -20.50 17.88 15.03
C TYR A 8 -21.28 17.22 16.17
N SER A 9 -22.15 16.27 15.81
CA SER A 9 -22.74 15.34 16.77
C SER A 9 -21.87 14.09 16.87
N LEU A 10 -21.49 13.71 18.09
CA LEU A 10 -20.73 12.49 18.34
C LEU A 10 -21.68 11.40 18.85
N PRO A 11 -21.76 10.23 18.18
CA PRO A 11 -22.53 9.11 18.72
C PRO A 11 -21.93 8.68 20.06
N THR A 12 -22.78 8.37 21.02
CA THR A 12 -22.33 7.92 22.34
C THR A 12 -21.59 6.57 22.21
N ILE A 13 -20.86 6.20 23.26
CA ILE A 13 -20.23 4.86 23.32
C ILE A 13 -21.32 3.78 23.24
N GLU A 14 -22.47 3.99 23.87
CA GLU A 14 -23.59 3.06 23.86
C GLU A 14 -24.20 2.91 22.46
N ASP A 15 -24.37 4.01 21.72
CA ASP A 15 -24.84 3.98 20.32
C ASP A 15 -23.90 3.15 19.44
N GLN A 16 -22.59 3.36 19.60
CA GLN A 16 -21.58 2.62 18.83
C GLN A 16 -21.55 1.13 19.20
N VAL A 17 -21.64 0.79 20.49
CA VAL A 17 -21.74 -0.60 20.94
C VAL A 17 -22.98 -1.27 20.37
N THR A 18 -24.12 -0.57 20.39
CA THR A 18 -25.39 -1.04 19.82
C THR A 18 -25.26 -1.27 18.31
N ALA A 19 -24.66 -0.33 17.57
CA ALA A 19 -24.42 -0.47 16.14
C ALA A 19 -23.51 -1.68 15.82
N GLY A 20 -22.46 -1.91 16.61
CA GLY A 20 -21.57 -3.07 16.46
C GLY A 20 -22.27 -4.41 16.72
N LYS A 21 -23.13 -4.47 17.74
CA LYS A 21 -23.95 -5.66 18.04
C LYS A 21 -24.98 -5.92 16.93
N ALA A 22 -25.67 -4.89 16.46
CA ALA A 22 -26.61 -4.99 15.35
C ALA A 22 -25.92 -5.46 14.06
N ALA A 23 -24.70 -4.99 13.78
CA ALA A 23 -23.89 -5.49 12.68
C ALA A 23 -23.56 -6.99 12.83
N ARG A 24 -23.29 -7.45 14.05
CA ARG A 24 -23.02 -8.87 14.35
C ARG A 24 -24.28 -9.75 14.18
N GLU A 25 -25.45 -9.23 14.48
CA GLU A 25 -26.73 -9.92 14.25
C GLU A 25 -27.00 -10.09 12.75
N ARG A 26 -26.73 -9.05 11.94
CA ARG A 26 -26.85 -9.12 10.48
C ARG A 26 -25.83 -10.05 9.84
N LEU A 27 -24.57 -9.99 10.28
CA LEU A 27 -23.48 -10.83 9.80
C LEU A 27 -22.66 -11.36 10.97
N SER A 28 -22.93 -12.61 11.35
CA SER A 28 -22.20 -13.26 12.43
C SER A 28 -20.70 -13.30 12.16
N ARG A 29 -19.89 -13.28 13.22
CA ARG A 29 -18.43 -13.38 13.11
C ARG A 29 -17.96 -14.65 12.40
N LYS A 30 -18.71 -15.76 12.53
CA LYS A 30 -18.38 -17.03 11.85
C LYS A 30 -18.53 -16.90 10.33
N HIS A 31 -19.55 -16.17 9.87
CA HIS A 31 -19.77 -15.92 8.44
C HIS A 31 -18.71 -15.00 7.81
N GLN A 32 -17.76 -14.47 8.60
CA GLN A 32 -16.57 -13.84 8.02
C GLN A 32 -15.67 -14.85 7.30
N ALA A 33 -15.82 -16.16 7.55
CA ALA A 33 -15.17 -17.22 6.80
C ALA A 33 -15.72 -17.39 5.38
N ASP A 34 -16.96 -16.92 5.14
CA ASP A 34 -17.66 -17.15 3.88
C ASP A 34 -16.96 -16.42 2.72
N LEU A 35 -16.75 -17.16 1.63
CA LEU A 35 -16.23 -16.66 0.36
C LEU A 35 -17.28 -16.88 -0.72
N ARG A 36 -17.68 -15.81 -1.41
CA ARG A 36 -18.55 -15.87 -2.59
C ARG A 36 -17.78 -15.32 -3.79
N PRO A 37 -17.05 -16.17 -4.54
CA PRO A 37 -16.25 -15.71 -5.66
C PRO A 37 -17.09 -15.02 -6.73
N SER A 38 -16.48 -14.05 -7.41
CA SER A 38 -17.07 -13.48 -8.62
C SER A 38 -17.23 -14.54 -9.71
N PRO A 39 -18.34 -14.54 -10.47
CA PRO A 39 -18.50 -15.43 -11.61
C PRO A 39 -17.64 -15.01 -12.82
N THR A 40 -17.11 -13.78 -12.81
CA THR A 40 -16.27 -13.26 -13.90
C THR A 40 -14.92 -13.96 -13.95
N ASP A 41 -14.45 -14.29 -15.15
CA ASP A 41 -13.14 -14.91 -15.35
C ASP A 41 -12.02 -13.97 -14.83
N PRO A 42 -11.03 -14.46 -14.06
CA PRO A 42 -9.91 -13.65 -13.62
C PRO A 42 -9.12 -13.02 -14.78
N VAL A 43 -9.04 -13.68 -15.94
CA VAL A 43 -8.39 -13.13 -17.14
C VAL A 43 -9.14 -11.90 -17.65
N ASP A 44 -10.47 -11.93 -17.65
CA ASP A 44 -11.29 -10.80 -18.11
C ASP A 44 -11.15 -9.60 -17.18
N ILE A 45 -11.14 -9.82 -15.86
CA ILE A 45 -10.93 -8.74 -14.88
C ILE A 45 -9.56 -8.08 -15.09
N LEU A 46 -8.49 -8.87 -15.27
CA LEU A 46 -7.14 -8.33 -15.44
C LEU A 46 -6.98 -7.61 -16.79
N THR A 47 -7.55 -8.16 -17.87
CA THR A 47 -7.53 -7.56 -19.21
C THR A 47 -8.29 -6.23 -19.24
N ALA A 48 -9.43 -6.14 -18.54
CA ALA A 48 -10.16 -4.88 -18.40
C ALA A 48 -9.31 -3.77 -17.74
N GLN A 49 -8.42 -4.13 -16.80
CA GLN A 49 -7.47 -3.18 -16.21
C GLN A 49 -6.31 -2.82 -17.15
N ASP A 50 -5.98 -3.64 -18.15
CA ASP A 50 -4.89 -3.33 -19.08
C ASP A 50 -5.27 -2.25 -20.09
N ALA A 51 -6.57 -2.05 -20.34
CA ALA A 51 -7.08 -1.07 -21.30
C ALA A 51 -6.63 0.38 -21.02
N THR A 52 -6.33 0.72 -19.76
CA THR A 52 -5.88 2.06 -19.37
C THR A 52 -4.37 2.16 -19.12
N ARG A 53 -3.63 1.06 -19.29
CA ARG A 53 -2.18 0.97 -19.05
C ARG A 53 -1.38 1.30 -20.30
N ILE A 54 -0.12 1.67 -20.07
CA ILE A 54 0.91 1.84 -21.09
C ILE A 54 1.13 0.48 -21.79
N PRO A 55 0.79 0.34 -23.09
CA PRO A 55 0.72 -0.97 -23.76
C PRO A 55 2.04 -1.76 -23.72
N GLU A 56 3.19 -1.11 -23.90
CA GLU A 56 4.49 -1.79 -23.91
C GLU A 56 4.90 -2.33 -22.53
N LEU A 57 4.22 -1.92 -21.46
CA LEU A 57 4.49 -2.37 -20.09
C LEU A 57 3.55 -3.49 -19.64
N VAL A 58 2.47 -3.77 -20.38
CA VAL A 58 1.55 -4.87 -20.07
C VAL A 58 2.28 -6.23 -20.02
N PRO A 59 3.20 -6.56 -20.94
CA PRO A 59 3.96 -7.80 -20.83
C PRO A 59 4.83 -7.92 -19.57
N VAL A 60 5.38 -6.79 -19.12
CA VAL A 60 6.19 -6.73 -17.88
C VAL A 60 5.31 -6.92 -16.65
N ARG A 61 4.03 -6.50 -16.70
CA ARG A 61 3.05 -6.74 -15.64
C ARG A 61 2.86 -8.23 -15.43
N TYR A 62 2.56 -8.96 -16.50
CA TYR A 62 2.32 -10.41 -16.43
C TYR A 62 3.58 -11.20 -16.10
N GLU A 63 4.75 -10.81 -16.63
CA GLU A 63 6.06 -11.35 -16.22
C GLU A 63 6.21 -11.32 -14.69
N ARG A 64 6.00 -10.13 -14.08
CA ARG A 64 6.12 -9.99 -12.63
C ARG A 64 5.02 -10.71 -11.86
N MET A 65 3.77 -10.65 -12.33
CA MET A 65 2.64 -11.30 -11.65
C MET A 65 2.78 -12.83 -11.65
N LEU A 66 3.32 -13.42 -12.70
CA LEU A 66 3.34 -14.88 -12.88
C LEU A 66 4.52 -15.59 -12.20
N VAL A 67 5.36 -14.88 -11.44
CA VAL A 67 6.50 -15.46 -10.71
C VAL A 67 6.07 -16.49 -9.66
N SER A 68 5.03 -16.22 -8.88
CA SER A 68 4.48 -17.13 -7.87
C SER A 68 3.04 -16.75 -7.50
N PRO A 69 2.24 -17.66 -6.89
CA PRO A 69 0.89 -17.32 -6.42
C PRO A 69 0.86 -16.12 -5.46
N PHE A 70 1.88 -15.98 -4.61
CA PHE A 70 2.01 -14.81 -3.73
C PHE A 70 2.27 -13.51 -4.52
N THR A 71 3.13 -13.55 -5.53
CA THR A 71 3.39 -12.38 -6.37
C THR A 71 2.17 -12.01 -7.22
N PHE A 72 1.44 -13.00 -7.71
CA PHE A 72 0.15 -12.83 -8.40
C PHE A 72 -0.88 -12.14 -7.52
N TYR A 73 -1.04 -12.61 -6.27
CA TYR A 73 -1.96 -12.02 -5.30
C TYR A 73 -1.72 -10.52 -5.06
N ARG A 74 -0.46 -10.11 -5.02
CA ARG A 74 -0.04 -8.71 -4.88
C ARG A 74 -0.35 -7.86 -6.12
N GLY A 75 -0.40 -8.47 -7.31
CA GLY A 75 -0.74 -7.80 -8.56
C GLY A 75 -2.23 -7.83 -8.92
N ALA A 76 -3.02 -8.62 -8.19
CA ALA A 76 -4.40 -8.97 -8.53
C ALA A 76 -5.43 -8.46 -7.51
N ALA A 77 -5.22 -7.28 -6.92
CA ALA A 77 -6.16 -6.68 -5.96
C ALA A 77 -7.60 -6.59 -6.48
N ALA A 78 -7.78 -6.35 -7.79
CA ALA A 78 -9.09 -6.31 -8.44
C ALA A 78 -9.88 -7.62 -8.36
N LEU A 79 -9.22 -8.78 -8.35
CA LEU A 79 -9.89 -10.07 -8.23
C LEU A 79 -10.58 -10.20 -6.86
N MET A 80 -9.84 -9.87 -5.80
CA MET A 80 -10.39 -9.91 -4.45
C MET A 80 -11.45 -8.84 -4.21
N ALA A 81 -11.28 -7.65 -4.80
CA ALA A 81 -12.33 -6.63 -4.78
C ALA A 81 -13.64 -7.16 -5.39
N ALA A 82 -13.56 -7.87 -6.53
CA ALA A 82 -14.73 -8.48 -7.17
C ALA A 82 -15.37 -9.60 -6.33
N ASP A 83 -14.57 -10.47 -5.71
CA ASP A 83 -15.07 -11.56 -4.86
C ASP A 83 -15.73 -11.02 -3.58
N LEU A 84 -15.07 -10.05 -2.93
CA LEU A 84 -15.60 -9.44 -1.71
C LEU A 84 -16.82 -8.58 -1.98
N GLY A 85 -16.89 -7.94 -3.16
CA GLY A 85 -18.07 -7.19 -3.62
C GLY A 85 -19.33 -8.04 -3.76
N ASN A 86 -19.18 -9.35 -4.01
CA ASN A 86 -20.29 -10.31 -4.05
C ASN A 86 -20.64 -10.91 -2.68
N SER A 87 -19.85 -10.60 -1.66
CA SER A 87 -20.00 -11.13 -0.31
C SER A 87 -20.77 -10.15 0.58
N THR A 88 -21.57 -10.66 1.52
CA THR A 88 -22.17 -9.82 2.58
C THR A 88 -21.09 -9.25 3.49
N HIS A 89 -21.25 -7.97 3.88
CA HIS A 89 -20.33 -7.28 4.78
C HIS A 89 -21.05 -6.70 6.01
N SER A 90 -20.30 -6.41 7.07
CA SER A 90 -20.78 -5.89 8.36
C SER A 90 -21.50 -4.54 8.26
N GLY A 91 -21.11 -3.74 7.26
CA GLY A 91 -21.54 -2.34 7.11
C GLY A 91 -20.79 -1.37 8.02
N LEU A 92 -19.74 -1.84 8.71
CA LEU A 92 -18.85 -1.00 9.51
C LEU A 92 -17.75 -0.45 8.61
N MET A 93 -17.98 0.76 8.10
CA MET A 93 -17.12 1.40 7.12
C MET A 93 -15.91 2.09 7.77
N VAL A 94 -14.76 1.97 7.12
CA VAL A 94 -13.49 2.62 7.45
C VAL A 94 -12.87 3.17 6.17
N GLN A 95 -11.82 3.98 6.28
CA GLN A 95 -10.92 4.18 5.13
C GLN A 95 -10.06 2.93 4.99
N LEU A 96 -10.27 2.17 3.92
CA LEU A 96 -9.45 1.01 3.58
C LEU A 96 -8.15 1.47 2.93
N CYS A 97 -7.08 0.70 3.17
CA CYS A 97 -5.86 0.72 2.39
C CYS A 97 -6.18 0.20 0.98
N GLY A 98 -7.03 -0.83 0.90
CA GLY A 98 -7.54 -1.43 -0.33
C GLY A 98 -6.60 -2.48 -0.93
N ASP A 99 -5.32 -2.42 -0.58
CA ASP A 99 -4.33 -3.45 -0.90
C ASP A 99 -3.54 -3.90 0.34
N ALA A 100 -4.24 -4.16 1.45
CA ALA A 100 -3.63 -4.54 2.73
C ALA A 100 -3.03 -5.96 2.71
N HIS A 101 -1.87 -6.14 2.09
CA HIS A 101 -1.10 -7.40 2.13
C HIS A 101 0.23 -7.21 2.86
N LEU A 102 0.83 -8.27 3.39
CA LEU A 102 2.02 -8.18 4.24
C LEU A 102 3.24 -7.47 3.61
N SER A 103 3.36 -7.44 2.27
CA SER A 103 4.44 -6.67 1.58
C SER A 103 4.15 -5.16 1.43
N ASN A 104 2.97 -4.69 1.83
CA ASN A 104 2.56 -3.27 1.83
C ASN A 104 2.67 -2.66 3.23
N PHE A 105 3.50 -3.25 4.09
CA PHE A 105 3.89 -2.70 5.38
C PHE A 105 5.41 -2.57 5.43
N GLY A 106 5.91 -1.61 6.19
CA GLY A 106 7.33 -1.29 6.18
C GLY A 106 7.72 -0.21 7.18
N LEU A 107 9.02 0.09 7.18
CA LEU A 107 9.62 1.11 8.03
C LEU A 107 9.67 2.46 7.30
N PHE A 108 9.42 3.53 8.04
CA PHE A 108 9.48 4.93 7.61
C PHE A 108 10.21 5.80 8.62
N ALA A 109 10.71 6.95 8.18
CA ALA A 109 11.13 7.99 9.10
C ALA A 109 9.92 8.80 9.59
N SER A 110 9.83 9.02 10.90
CA SER A 110 9.04 10.11 11.45
C SER A 110 9.73 11.47 11.16
N PRO A 111 9.03 12.61 11.33
CA PRO A 111 9.65 13.93 11.26
C PRO A 111 10.88 14.09 12.16
N GLU A 112 10.88 13.44 13.33
CA GLU A 112 11.99 13.40 14.29
C GLU A 112 13.06 12.36 13.95
N ARG A 113 13.02 11.78 12.75
CA ARG A 113 13.96 10.75 12.24
C ARG A 113 14.00 9.47 13.07
N ARG A 114 12.86 9.07 13.64
CA ARG A 114 12.68 7.74 14.25
C ARG A 114 12.10 6.76 13.24
N LEU A 115 12.45 5.48 13.36
CA LEU A 115 11.89 4.42 12.50
C LEU A 115 10.53 3.97 13.03
N VAL A 116 9.48 4.23 12.27
CA VAL A 116 8.10 3.84 12.56
C VAL A 116 7.63 2.80 11.55
N PHE A 117 6.78 1.87 11.98
CA PHE A 117 6.21 0.82 11.13
C PHE A 117 4.79 1.17 10.70
N ASP A 118 4.54 1.20 9.40
CA ASP A 118 3.24 1.63 8.84
C ASP A 118 2.90 0.93 7.50
N CYS A 119 1.73 1.25 6.94
CA CYS A 119 1.33 0.89 5.57
C CYS A 119 2.10 1.70 4.51
N ASN A 120 2.35 1.10 3.34
CA ASN A 120 3.24 1.63 2.29
C ASN A 120 2.56 2.05 0.99
N ASP A 121 1.41 1.47 0.67
CA ASP A 121 0.73 1.69 -0.60
C ASP A 121 -0.72 2.06 -0.34
N PHE A 122 -1.19 3.10 -1.03
CA PHE A 122 -2.51 3.68 -0.87
C PHE A 122 -3.16 3.96 -2.22
N ASP A 123 -2.62 3.42 -3.32
CA ASP A 123 -3.20 3.56 -4.67
C ASP A 123 -4.68 3.16 -4.68
N GLU A 124 -5.03 2.12 -3.91
CA GLU A 124 -6.38 1.56 -3.82
C GLU A 124 -7.23 2.10 -2.66
N THR A 125 -6.74 3.10 -1.91
CA THR A 125 -7.42 3.55 -0.68
C THR A 125 -8.84 4.07 -0.94
N HIS A 126 -9.82 3.51 -0.24
CA HIS A 126 -11.23 3.83 -0.48
C HIS A 126 -12.05 3.58 0.78
N PRO A 127 -13.12 4.35 1.05
CA PRO A 127 -14.08 3.97 2.08
C PRO A 127 -14.67 2.58 1.81
N GLY A 128 -14.79 1.74 2.85
CA GLY A 128 -15.37 0.41 2.69
C GLY A 128 -15.37 -0.42 3.98
N PRO A 129 -15.93 -1.64 3.93
CA PRO A 129 -16.09 -2.49 5.10
C PRO A 129 -14.75 -2.99 5.64
N PHE A 130 -14.48 -2.76 6.93
CA PHE A 130 -13.16 -2.99 7.54
C PHE A 130 -12.62 -4.41 7.34
N GLU A 131 -13.50 -5.41 7.26
CA GLU A 131 -13.11 -6.80 7.14
C GLU A 131 -12.38 -7.11 5.82
N TRP A 132 -12.53 -6.28 4.78
CA TRP A 132 -11.89 -6.51 3.48
C TRP A 132 -10.37 -6.44 3.57
N ASP A 133 -9.84 -5.39 4.22
CA ASP A 133 -8.40 -5.27 4.45
C ASP A 133 -7.89 -6.37 5.39
N VAL A 134 -8.65 -6.75 6.42
CA VAL A 134 -8.25 -7.81 7.38
C VAL A 134 -8.17 -9.16 6.67
N LYS A 135 -9.15 -9.48 5.83
CA LYS A 135 -9.20 -10.69 4.99
C LYS A 135 -8.04 -10.70 4.00
N ARG A 136 -7.79 -9.57 3.33
CA ARG A 136 -6.69 -9.42 2.39
C ARG A 136 -5.33 -9.62 3.07
N LEU A 137 -5.18 -9.11 4.29
CA LEU A 137 -3.95 -9.28 5.07
C LEU A 137 -3.75 -10.74 5.46
N ALA A 138 -4.78 -11.39 6.00
CA ALA A 138 -4.69 -12.78 6.44
C ALA A 138 -4.40 -13.76 5.29
N ALA A 139 -5.07 -13.61 4.14
CA ALA A 139 -4.80 -14.43 2.96
C ALA A 139 -3.37 -14.26 2.45
N SER A 140 -2.79 -13.05 2.55
CA SER A 140 -1.38 -12.84 2.21
C SER A 140 -0.42 -13.66 3.10
N PHE A 141 -0.72 -13.79 4.40
CA PHE A 141 0.10 -14.57 5.33
C PHE A 141 -0.03 -16.08 5.10
N GLU A 142 -1.22 -16.56 4.69
CA GLU A 142 -1.38 -17.96 4.27
C GLU A 142 -0.51 -18.25 3.04
N LEU A 143 -0.59 -17.42 2.00
CA LEU A 143 0.18 -17.58 0.76
C LEU A 143 1.69 -17.53 1.02
N ALA A 144 2.17 -16.55 1.80
CA ALA A 144 3.59 -16.51 2.18
C ALA A 144 4.01 -17.72 3.01
N GLY A 145 3.14 -18.21 3.90
CA GLY A 145 3.40 -19.43 4.66
C GLY A 145 3.53 -20.67 3.76
N ARG A 146 2.73 -20.77 2.69
CA ARG A 146 2.82 -21.85 1.69
C ARG A 146 4.12 -21.75 0.89
N GLU A 147 4.46 -20.55 0.41
CA GLU A 147 5.70 -20.27 -0.34
C GLU A 147 6.95 -20.58 0.49
N ASN A 148 6.92 -20.32 1.80
CA ASN A 148 8.02 -20.60 2.72
C ASN A 148 8.09 -22.07 3.18
N GLY A 149 7.19 -22.95 2.68
CA GLY A 149 7.16 -24.36 3.04
C GLY A 149 6.73 -24.65 4.48
N LEU A 150 6.00 -23.73 5.13
CA LEU A 150 5.52 -23.94 6.50
C LEU A 150 4.45 -25.02 6.55
N THR A 151 4.37 -25.74 7.67
CA THR A 151 3.32 -26.75 7.89
C THR A 151 1.93 -26.12 8.00
N VAL A 152 0.88 -26.91 7.73
CA VAL A 152 -0.52 -26.46 7.87
C VAL A 152 -0.79 -25.87 9.26
N LYS A 153 -0.23 -26.49 10.31
CA LYS A 153 -0.38 -26.03 11.69
C LYS A 153 0.27 -24.67 11.92
N GLU A 154 1.46 -24.44 11.39
CA GLU A 154 2.16 -23.15 11.50
C GLU A 154 1.39 -22.07 10.75
N ARG A 155 0.94 -22.33 9.53
CA ARG A 155 0.15 -21.35 8.74
C ARG A 155 -1.17 -21.03 9.41
N ARG A 156 -1.89 -22.01 9.94
CA ARG A 156 -3.10 -21.79 10.74
C ARG A 156 -2.83 -20.91 11.95
N THR A 157 -1.70 -21.14 12.64
CA THR A 157 -1.29 -20.31 13.77
C THR A 157 -1.03 -18.87 13.34
N LEU A 158 -0.37 -18.66 12.20
CA LEU A 158 -0.11 -17.32 11.64
C LEU A 158 -1.41 -16.58 11.29
N THR A 159 -2.31 -17.22 10.55
CA THR A 159 -3.56 -16.57 10.10
C THR A 159 -4.53 -16.28 11.25
N THR A 160 -4.62 -17.18 12.25
CA THR A 160 -5.38 -16.90 13.49
C THR A 160 -4.75 -15.76 14.28
N ARG A 161 -3.41 -15.66 14.29
CA ARG A 161 -2.68 -14.56 14.95
C ARG A 161 -2.99 -13.21 14.31
N VAL A 162 -3.13 -13.14 12.98
CA VAL A 162 -3.56 -11.92 12.26
C VAL A 162 -4.91 -11.42 12.80
N GLY A 163 -5.92 -12.28 12.83
CA GLY A 163 -7.26 -11.94 13.33
C GLY A 163 -7.27 -11.56 14.81
N ARG A 164 -6.56 -12.32 15.65
CA ARG A 164 -6.42 -12.06 17.09
C ARG A 164 -5.83 -10.70 17.37
N PHE A 165 -4.67 -10.39 16.77
CA PHE A 165 -3.99 -9.11 17.03
C PHE A 165 -4.79 -7.92 16.52
N TYR A 166 -5.52 -8.07 15.41
CA TYR A 166 -6.44 -7.03 14.94
C TYR A 166 -7.55 -6.79 15.98
N ARG A 167 -8.20 -7.86 16.46
CA ARG A 167 -9.28 -7.80 17.46
C ARG A 167 -8.82 -7.16 18.76
N GLU A 168 -7.69 -7.61 19.31
CA GLU A 168 -7.14 -7.10 20.56
C GLU A 168 -6.71 -5.64 20.44
N SER A 169 -6.08 -5.26 19.32
CA SER A 169 -5.69 -3.88 19.06
C SER A 169 -6.92 -2.97 18.90
N MET A 170 -7.97 -3.43 18.22
CA MET A 170 -9.21 -2.66 18.09
C MET A 170 -9.90 -2.47 19.44
N ALA A 171 -9.88 -3.46 20.33
CA ALA A 171 -10.38 -3.31 21.70
C ALA A 171 -9.58 -2.25 22.49
N GLN A 172 -8.25 -2.23 22.35
CA GLN A 172 -7.41 -1.19 22.95
C GLN A 172 -7.76 0.21 22.41
N PHE A 173 -7.94 0.36 21.10
CA PHE A 173 -8.28 1.65 20.50
C PHE A 173 -9.71 2.09 20.82
N ALA A 174 -10.66 1.17 20.95
CA ALA A 174 -12.01 1.49 21.40
C ALA A 174 -12.04 2.08 22.82
N ALA A 175 -11.14 1.64 23.70
CA ALA A 175 -10.99 2.20 25.04
C ALA A 175 -10.18 3.51 25.08
N ALA A 176 -9.53 3.91 23.98
CA ALA A 176 -8.69 5.09 23.91
C ALA A 176 -9.45 6.35 23.47
N THR A 177 -8.97 7.52 23.92
CA THR A 177 -9.45 8.82 23.45
C THR A 177 -9.11 9.02 21.97
N ALA A 178 -9.89 9.84 21.26
CA ALA A 178 -9.67 10.10 19.84
C ALA A 178 -8.26 10.62 19.55
N THR A 179 -7.77 11.56 20.37
CA THR A 179 -6.41 12.11 20.27
C THR A 179 -5.33 11.05 20.50
N ARG A 180 -5.53 10.12 21.45
CA ARG A 180 -4.56 9.04 21.68
C ARG A 180 -4.51 8.06 20.51
N VAL A 181 -5.64 7.78 19.88
CA VAL A 181 -5.69 6.97 18.64
C VAL A 181 -5.00 7.69 17.49
N TRP A 182 -5.21 9.00 17.36
CA TRP A 182 -4.61 9.80 16.29
C TRP A 182 -3.08 9.79 16.33
N TYR A 183 -2.48 9.91 17.52
CA TYR A 183 -1.02 9.90 17.71
C TYR A 183 -0.42 8.51 17.87
N ALA A 184 -1.23 7.44 17.89
CA ALA A 184 -0.72 6.09 18.05
C ALA A 184 0.13 5.68 16.84
N HIS A 185 1.33 5.19 17.11
CA HIS A 185 2.25 4.67 16.11
C HIS A 185 3.09 3.53 16.70
N LEU A 186 3.61 2.68 15.82
CA LEU A 186 4.48 1.57 16.20
C LEU A 186 5.94 1.96 15.94
N GLU A 187 6.67 2.35 16.99
CA GLU A 187 8.13 2.43 16.93
C GLU A 187 8.70 1.00 17.05
N MET A 188 9.42 0.54 16.03
CA MET A 188 10.08 -0.76 16.10
C MET A 188 11.44 -0.64 16.76
N ALA A 189 11.61 -1.36 17.88
CA ALA A 189 12.91 -1.47 18.52
C ALA A 189 13.96 -2.03 17.54
N PRO A 190 15.20 -1.52 17.54
CA PRO A 190 16.28 -2.02 16.69
C PRO A 190 16.46 -3.54 16.72
N SER A 191 16.35 -4.15 17.91
CA SER A 191 16.45 -5.60 18.09
C SER A 191 15.35 -6.37 17.36
N LEU A 192 14.15 -5.80 17.25
CA LEU A 192 13.03 -6.41 16.53
C LEU A 192 13.23 -6.33 15.01
N ILE A 193 13.73 -5.18 14.53
CA ILE A 193 14.10 -4.98 13.13
C ILE A 193 15.20 -5.98 12.73
N ASP A 194 16.24 -6.10 13.55
CA ASP A 194 17.33 -7.05 13.35
C ASP A 194 16.82 -8.48 13.28
N LYS A 195 15.94 -8.87 14.20
CA LYS A 195 15.32 -10.20 14.23
C LYS A 195 14.49 -10.48 12.98
N LEU A 196 13.72 -9.50 12.48
CA LEU A 196 12.90 -9.66 11.27
C LEU A 196 13.73 -9.68 9.99
N ALA A 197 14.92 -9.08 9.98
CA ALA A 197 15.78 -9.04 8.80
C ALA A 197 16.84 -10.15 8.75
N GLU A 198 16.97 -10.95 9.80
CA GLU A 198 17.90 -12.06 9.86
C GLU A 198 17.48 -13.17 8.87
N LYS A 199 18.40 -13.56 7.97
CA LYS A 199 18.14 -14.68 7.04
C LYS A 199 18.41 -16.02 7.72
N PRO A 200 17.57 -17.05 7.54
CA PRO A 200 17.78 -18.38 8.09
C PRO A 200 19.18 -18.92 7.75
N GLY A 201 19.87 -19.49 8.73
CA GLY A 201 21.19 -20.13 8.55
C GLY A 201 22.41 -19.21 8.62
N LYS A 202 22.25 -17.89 8.78
CA LYS A 202 23.37 -16.96 9.04
C LYS A 202 23.36 -16.50 10.51
N LYS A 203 24.01 -17.27 11.40
CA LYS A 203 24.25 -16.94 12.82
C LYS A 203 25.20 -15.74 13.04
N ASP A 204 25.29 -14.81 12.10
CA ASP A 204 26.18 -13.66 12.23
C ASP A 204 25.41 -12.48 12.83
N ILE A 205 25.47 -12.34 14.16
CA ILE A 205 24.94 -11.20 14.92
C ILE A 205 25.49 -9.86 14.38
N LYS A 206 26.69 -9.87 13.78
CA LYS A 206 27.26 -8.72 13.05
C LYS A 206 26.49 -8.36 11.78
N ALA A 207 25.89 -9.33 11.09
CA ALA A 207 25.07 -9.09 9.90
C ALA A 207 23.70 -8.51 10.28
N ALA A 208 23.09 -8.99 11.38
CA ALA A 208 21.85 -8.44 11.92
C ALA A 208 22.03 -6.97 12.34
N ARG A 209 23.05 -6.63 13.15
CA ARG A 209 23.40 -5.23 13.46
C ARG A 209 23.66 -4.36 12.22
N LYS A 210 24.26 -4.94 11.17
CA LYS A 210 24.41 -4.27 9.86
C LYS A 210 23.07 -4.01 9.19
N VAL A 211 21.99 -4.76 9.45
CA VAL A 211 20.66 -4.46 8.91
C VAL A 211 20.02 -3.27 9.62
N THR A 212 20.03 -3.17 10.96
CA THR A 212 19.61 -1.91 11.60
C THR A 212 20.48 -0.73 11.17
N GLU A 213 21.80 -0.89 11.11
CA GLU A 213 22.66 0.18 10.58
C GLU A 213 22.37 0.49 9.11
N LYS A 214 22.01 -0.49 8.28
CA LYS A 214 21.66 -0.30 6.85
C LYS A 214 20.21 0.12 6.65
N ALA A 215 19.31 -0.06 7.61
CA ALA A 215 17.97 0.52 7.65
C ALA A 215 18.04 1.98 8.10
N ARG A 216 18.91 2.29 9.07
CA ARG A 216 19.28 3.65 9.48
C ARG A 216 20.16 4.39 8.45
N ARG A 217 21.00 3.66 7.69
CA ARG A 217 21.89 4.18 6.62
C ARG A 217 21.34 3.96 5.20
N ARG A 218 20.18 3.34 5.02
CA ARG A 218 19.36 3.51 3.80
C ARG A 218 18.76 4.91 3.87
N ASP A 219 19.66 5.87 3.92
CA ASP A 219 19.42 7.18 3.39
C ASP A 219 18.92 6.94 1.97
N SER A 220 17.69 7.38 1.72
CA SER A 220 17.09 7.47 0.40
C SER A 220 18.07 8.01 -0.64
N ARG A 221 18.96 8.93 -0.24
CA ARG A 221 20.05 9.48 -1.05
C ARG A 221 21.05 8.43 -1.51
N GLN A 222 21.40 7.40 -0.73
CA GLN A 222 22.32 6.35 -1.20
C GLN A 222 21.67 5.49 -2.30
N ALA A 223 20.38 5.17 -2.16
CA ALA A 223 19.64 4.43 -3.19
C ALA A 223 19.40 5.29 -4.43
N VAL A 224 19.14 6.58 -4.25
CA VAL A 224 19.03 7.60 -5.30
C VAL A 224 20.35 7.78 -6.05
N ARG A 225 21.47 7.94 -5.34
CA ARG A 225 22.82 8.06 -5.90
C ARG A 225 23.24 6.86 -6.76
N LYS A 226 22.66 5.68 -6.54
CA LYS A 226 22.92 4.50 -7.41
C LYS A 226 22.20 4.56 -8.75
N MET A 227 21.19 5.42 -8.88
CA MET A 227 20.47 5.63 -10.14
C MET A 227 20.94 6.88 -10.85
N ILE A 228 21.93 7.59 -10.30
CA ILE A 228 22.43 8.87 -10.81
C ILE A 228 23.94 8.75 -11.04
N ARG A 229 24.42 9.26 -12.17
CA ARG A 229 25.84 9.52 -12.41
C ARG A 229 26.06 11.01 -12.57
N VAL A 230 27.25 11.49 -12.24
CA VAL A 230 27.64 12.90 -12.50
C VAL A 230 28.60 12.91 -13.68
N VAL A 231 28.25 13.64 -14.74
CA VAL A 231 29.05 13.83 -15.95
C VAL A 231 29.23 15.34 -16.11
N ASP A 232 30.49 15.81 -16.14
CA ASP A 232 30.83 17.24 -16.27
C ASP A 232 30.11 18.16 -15.27
N GLY A 233 29.87 17.68 -14.05
CA GLY A 233 29.15 18.43 -13.00
C GLY A 233 27.62 18.39 -13.11
N HIS A 234 27.07 17.69 -14.11
CA HIS A 234 25.64 17.49 -14.31
C HIS A 234 25.20 16.10 -13.87
N ALA A 235 24.10 16.04 -13.11
CA ALA A 235 23.53 14.79 -12.66
C ALA A 235 22.60 14.20 -13.72
N GLU A 236 22.87 12.97 -14.12
CA GLU A 236 22.13 12.22 -15.13
C GLU A 236 21.57 10.93 -14.56
N TRP A 237 20.40 10.50 -15.04
CA TRP A 237 19.86 9.17 -14.73
C TRP A 237 20.69 8.07 -15.40
N ILE A 238 20.96 6.99 -14.65
CA ILE A 238 21.51 5.75 -15.21
C ILE A 238 20.35 4.94 -15.75
N ALA A 239 20.24 4.83 -17.07
CA ALA A 239 19.19 4.06 -17.72
C ALA A 239 19.21 2.57 -17.30
N ASP A 240 18.04 2.02 -17.02
CA ASP A 240 17.81 0.59 -16.74
C ASP A 240 16.47 0.16 -17.37
N PRO A 241 16.36 0.09 -18.72
CA PRO A 241 15.09 -0.19 -19.37
C PRO A 241 14.60 -1.63 -19.14
N PRO A 242 13.28 -1.86 -18.92
CA PRO A 242 12.21 -0.86 -18.88
C PRO A 242 11.99 -0.25 -17.48
N VAL A 243 12.79 -0.65 -16.48
CA VAL A 243 12.62 -0.27 -15.06
C VAL A 243 12.73 1.24 -14.86
N LEU A 244 13.74 1.88 -15.44
CA LEU A 244 13.99 3.32 -15.42
C LEU A 244 14.44 3.76 -16.82
N VAL A 245 13.65 4.59 -17.48
CA VAL A 245 13.95 5.13 -18.81
C VAL A 245 14.04 6.65 -18.71
N PRO A 246 15.25 7.25 -18.82
CA PRO A 246 15.43 8.69 -18.88
C PRO A 246 14.58 9.32 -19.97
N LEU A 247 14.18 10.57 -19.79
CA LEU A 247 13.35 11.26 -20.78
C LEU A 247 14.03 11.34 -22.15
N GLU A 248 15.34 11.55 -22.16
CA GLU A 248 16.18 11.68 -23.35
C GLU A 248 16.15 10.38 -24.18
N ASP A 249 15.98 9.23 -23.53
CA ASP A 249 15.84 7.93 -24.18
C ASP A 249 14.39 7.61 -24.59
N LEU A 250 13.42 8.36 -24.04
CA LEU A 250 11.99 8.12 -24.23
C LEU A 250 11.38 8.96 -25.36
N ALA A 251 11.82 10.20 -25.50
CA ALA A 251 11.28 11.16 -26.46
C ALA A 251 12.37 12.08 -27.02
N GLN A 252 12.16 12.61 -28.22
CA GLN A 252 13.10 13.48 -28.92
C GLN A 252 12.37 14.69 -29.50
N GLY A 253 13.09 15.81 -29.69
CA GLY A 253 12.55 17.00 -30.35
C GLY A 253 11.35 17.61 -29.60
N GLN A 254 10.24 17.82 -30.31
CA GLN A 254 9.04 18.48 -29.76
C GLN A 254 8.39 17.65 -28.65
N ASP A 255 8.30 16.33 -28.79
CA ASP A 255 7.69 15.45 -27.79
C ASP A 255 8.43 15.54 -26.45
N GLN A 256 9.76 15.60 -26.49
CA GLN A 256 10.58 15.80 -25.30
C GLN A 256 10.29 17.13 -24.60
N GLN A 257 10.15 18.22 -25.38
CA GLN A 257 9.85 19.55 -24.84
C GLN A 257 8.45 19.60 -24.21
N THR A 258 7.46 18.96 -24.84
CA THR A 258 6.09 18.86 -24.30
C THR A 258 6.07 18.11 -22.97
N LEU A 259 6.79 16.98 -22.86
CA LEU A 259 6.88 16.22 -21.62
C LEU A 259 7.58 17.01 -20.49
N LEU A 260 8.68 17.72 -20.80
CA LEU A 260 9.36 18.59 -19.84
C LEU A 260 8.44 19.71 -19.35
N HIS A 261 7.73 20.36 -20.27
CA HIS A 261 6.80 21.43 -19.94
C HIS A 261 5.66 20.94 -19.04
N GLY A 262 4.99 19.85 -19.43
CA GLY A 262 3.91 19.26 -18.63
C GLY A 262 4.37 18.79 -17.24
N MET A 263 5.62 18.32 -17.13
CA MET A 263 6.21 17.99 -15.82
C MET A 263 6.49 19.25 -14.99
N ALA A 264 7.04 20.30 -15.58
CA ALA A 264 7.27 21.57 -14.89
C ALA A 264 5.95 22.18 -14.39
N GLU A 265 4.89 22.14 -15.20
CA GLU A 265 3.54 22.57 -14.82
C GLU A 265 2.97 21.72 -13.68
N LEU A 266 3.10 20.39 -13.75
CA LEU A 266 2.71 19.49 -12.66
C LEU A 266 3.45 19.85 -11.37
N LEU A 267 4.77 20.06 -11.45
CA LEU A 267 5.60 20.42 -10.31
C LEU A 267 5.26 21.81 -9.72
N GLY A 268 4.98 22.80 -10.57
CA GLY A 268 4.54 24.11 -10.09
C GLY A 268 3.17 24.04 -9.42
N SER A 269 2.24 23.31 -10.03
CA SER A 269 0.86 23.26 -9.58
C SER A 269 0.64 22.35 -8.36
N TYR A 270 1.36 21.23 -8.21
CA TYR A 270 1.23 20.41 -7.00
C TYR A 270 1.81 21.12 -5.77
N ALA A 271 2.79 22.02 -5.94
CA ALA A 271 3.37 22.77 -4.82
C ALA A 271 2.29 23.60 -4.10
N GLU A 272 1.25 24.04 -4.81
CA GLU A 272 0.09 24.72 -4.21
C GLU A 272 -0.72 23.81 -3.24
N THR A 273 -0.53 22.49 -3.31
CA THR A 273 -1.26 21.50 -2.50
C THR A 273 -0.51 21.05 -1.23
N VAL A 274 0.75 21.47 -1.08
CA VAL A 274 1.54 21.27 0.15
C VAL A 274 1.54 22.55 1.01
N THR A 275 1.99 22.45 2.25
CA THR A 275 1.95 23.57 3.21
C THR A 275 2.94 24.69 2.84
N PRO A 276 2.70 25.95 3.25
CA PRO A 276 3.54 27.10 2.84
C PRO A 276 5.03 26.94 3.15
N GLU A 277 5.38 26.31 4.27
CA GLU A 277 6.76 26.02 4.64
C GLU A 277 7.42 25.00 3.69
N ILE A 278 6.66 24.03 3.16
CA ILE A 278 7.15 23.07 2.16
C ILE A 278 7.24 23.73 0.79
N GLN A 279 6.32 24.65 0.46
CA GLN A 279 6.45 25.48 -0.74
C GLN A 279 7.73 26.31 -0.74
N HIS A 280 8.13 26.85 0.42
CA HIS A 280 9.39 27.58 0.55
C HIS A 280 10.59 26.66 0.29
N LEU A 281 10.63 25.48 0.93
CA LEU A 281 11.66 24.47 0.70
C LEU A 281 11.81 24.10 -0.79
N LEU A 282 10.69 23.92 -1.50
CA LEU A 282 10.72 23.53 -2.91
C LEU A 282 11.35 24.59 -3.83
N ARG A 283 11.36 25.88 -3.43
CA ARG A 283 11.97 26.97 -4.22
C ARG A 283 13.49 26.94 -4.22
N ASP A 284 14.09 26.25 -3.26
CA ASP A 284 15.54 26.09 -3.16
C ASP A 284 16.09 25.06 -4.16
N TYR A 285 15.21 24.35 -4.88
CA TYR A 285 15.59 23.32 -5.84
C TYR A 285 15.19 23.69 -7.28
N ARG A 286 16.05 23.30 -8.23
CA ARG A 286 15.78 23.37 -9.67
C ARG A 286 15.58 21.97 -10.26
N LEU A 287 14.66 21.85 -11.22
CA LEU A 287 14.48 20.64 -12.02
C LEU A 287 15.69 20.41 -12.93
N VAL A 288 16.31 19.22 -12.85
CA VAL A 288 17.48 18.88 -13.69
C VAL A 288 17.31 17.62 -14.53
N GLY A 289 16.34 16.75 -14.22
CA GLY A 289 16.11 15.56 -15.02
C GLY A 289 14.85 14.80 -14.62
N MET A 290 14.32 13.99 -15.53
CA MET A 290 13.17 13.14 -15.27
C MET A 290 13.29 11.81 -16.01
N ALA A 291 12.68 10.78 -15.45
CA ALA A 291 12.69 9.43 -16.03
C ALA A 291 11.36 8.72 -15.77
N ARG A 292 10.90 7.94 -16.74
CA ARG A 292 9.76 7.03 -16.58
C ARG A 292 10.19 5.82 -15.74
N ARG A 293 9.36 5.41 -14.79
CA ARG A 293 9.68 4.37 -13.80
C ARG A 293 8.60 3.29 -13.73
N VAL A 294 8.98 2.02 -13.87
CA VAL A 294 8.06 0.87 -13.72
C VAL A 294 8.01 0.32 -12.29
N VAL A 295 7.01 0.73 -11.51
CA VAL A 295 6.91 0.42 -10.08
C VAL A 295 5.99 -0.76 -9.75
N GLY A 296 6.30 -1.48 -8.68
CA GLY A 296 5.43 -2.51 -8.09
C GLY A 296 5.16 -3.72 -8.98
N VAL A 297 4.08 -4.43 -8.65
CA VAL A 297 3.50 -5.52 -9.44
C VAL A 297 2.13 -5.08 -9.97
N GLY A 298 1.23 -4.63 -9.09
CA GLY A 298 -0.11 -4.16 -9.46
C GLY A 298 -0.14 -2.86 -10.26
N SER A 299 0.79 -1.93 -10.02
CA SER A 299 0.85 -0.64 -10.72
C SER A 299 1.69 -0.66 -12.01
N VAL A 300 2.16 -1.84 -12.47
CA VAL A 300 2.98 -1.91 -13.71
C VAL A 300 2.16 -1.47 -14.92
N GLY A 301 2.59 -0.42 -15.60
CA GLY A 301 1.87 0.15 -16.75
C GLY A 301 1.01 1.38 -16.42
N THR A 302 0.91 1.81 -15.16
CA THR A 302 0.42 3.16 -14.84
C THR A 302 1.51 4.20 -15.09
N SER A 303 1.15 5.44 -15.46
CA SER A 303 2.14 6.52 -15.65
C SER A 303 2.82 6.85 -14.32
N ALA A 304 4.14 6.67 -14.28
CA ALA A 304 4.94 6.93 -13.09
C ALA A 304 6.28 7.51 -13.49
N TRP A 305 6.59 8.67 -12.92
CA TRP A 305 7.78 9.45 -13.21
C TRP A 305 8.60 9.62 -11.93
N VAL A 306 9.91 9.60 -12.07
CA VAL A 306 10.83 10.13 -11.06
C VAL A 306 11.48 11.40 -11.59
N VAL A 307 11.59 12.39 -10.73
CA VAL A 307 12.01 13.74 -11.08
C VAL A 307 13.15 14.13 -10.16
N MET A 308 14.28 14.51 -10.75
CA MET A 308 15.49 14.91 -10.05
C MET A 308 15.53 16.42 -9.92
N LEU A 309 15.64 16.88 -8.68
CA LEU A 309 15.81 18.28 -8.34
C LEU A 309 17.17 18.47 -7.63
N VAL A 310 17.85 19.58 -7.94
CA VAL A 310 19.15 19.95 -7.36
C VAL A 310 19.04 21.28 -6.65
N GLY A 311 19.56 21.35 -5.43
CA GLY A 311 19.59 22.55 -4.60
C GLY A 311 20.92 23.30 -4.72
N ALA A 312 21.53 23.58 -3.56
CA ALA A 312 22.67 24.48 -3.44
C ALA A 312 23.93 24.01 -4.21
N ASP A 313 24.15 22.69 -4.27
CA ASP A 313 25.29 22.08 -4.95
C ASP A 313 24.94 20.72 -5.57
N GLU A 314 25.88 20.12 -6.30
CA GLU A 314 25.73 18.83 -6.97
C GLU A 314 25.65 17.62 -6.02
N ASN A 315 25.59 17.80 -4.71
CA ASN A 315 25.33 16.76 -3.72
C ASN A 315 23.97 16.94 -3.02
N ASP A 316 23.33 18.09 -3.20
CA ASP A 316 22.02 18.45 -2.65
C ASP A 316 20.88 18.04 -3.60
N PHE A 317 20.57 16.74 -3.61
CA PHE A 317 19.50 16.19 -4.44
C PHE A 317 18.22 15.92 -3.66
N LEU A 318 17.09 16.27 -4.29
CA LEU A 318 15.77 15.81 -3.94
C LEU A 318 15.18 15.06 -5.14
N VAL A 319 14.71 13.83 -4.92
CA VAL A 319 13.98 13.09 -5.95
C VAL A 319 12.53 12.98 -5.56
N LEU A 320 11.65 13.46 -6.44
CA LEU A 320 10.22 13.31 -6.34
C LEU A 320 9.74 12.17 -7.24
N GLN A 321 8.60 11.61 -6.92
CA GLN A 321 7.88 10.65 -7.73
C GLN A 321 6.46 11.19 -7.97
N ALA A 322 6.12 11.38 -9.24
CA ALA A 322 4.76 11.64 -9.69
C ALA A 322 4.16 10.32 -10.18
N LYS A 323 3.11 9.85 -9.51
CA LYS A 323 2.38 8.64 -9.90
C LYS A 323 0.97 9.02 -10.29
N GLU A 324 0.53 8.50 -11.42
CA GLU A 324 -0.85 8.55 -11.82
C GLU A 324 -1.71 7.80 -10.80
N ALA A 325 -2.83 8.40 -10.44
CA ALA A 325 -3.90 7.77 -9.68
C ALA A 325 -5.10 7.52 -10.60
N VAL A 326 -5.53 6.27 -10.66
CA VAL A 326 -6.78 5.86 -11.31
C VAL A 326 -7.87 5.61 -10.27
N ALA A 327 -9.08 5.30 -10.72
CA ALA A 327 -10.13 4.85 -9.81
C ALA A 327 -9.69 3.60 -9.04
N SER A 328 -9.98 3.55 -7.73
CA SER A 328 -9.69 2.37 -6.91
C SER A 328 -10.43 1.15 -7.45
N VAL A 329 -9.80 -0.02 -7.42
CA VAL A 329 -10.41 -1.32 -7.74
C VAL A 329 -11.60 -1.64 -6.83
N LEU A 330 -11.70 -0.98 -5.67
CA LEU A 330 -12.83 -1.11 -4.75
C LEU A 330 -14.05 -0.29 -5.16
N ALA A 331 -13.87 0.77 -5.96
CA ALA A 331 -14.93 1.74 -6.26
C ALA A 331 -16.19 1.11 -6.88
N PRO A 332 -16.11 0.14 -7.81
CA PRO A 332 -17.31 -0.50 -8.37
C PRO A 332 -18.12 -1.30 -7.34
N TYR A 333 -17.52 -1.69 -6.22
CA TYR A 333 -18.09 -2.63 -5.25
C TYR A 333 -18.50 -1.97 -3.93
N VAL A 334 -18.16 -0.69 -3.73
CA VAL A 334 -18.56 0.09 -2.55
C VAL A 334 -19.21 1.41 -3.02
N PRO A 335 -20.51 1.38 -3.38
CA PRO A 335 -21.19 2.55 -3.92
C PRO A 335 -21.38 3.64 -2.85
N GLY A 336 -21.62 4.87 -3.32
CA GLY A 336 -21.90 6.03 -2.45
C GLY A 336 -20.73 6.97 -2.22
N TYR A 337 -19.57 6.70 -2.81
CA TYR A 337 -18.39 7.56 -2.77
C TYR A 337 -17.96 7.95 -4.17
N ALA A 338 -17.83 9.25 -4.42
CA ALA A 338 -17.32 9.80 -5.67
C ALA A 338 -16.16 10.73 -5.36
N PHE A 339 -15.06 10.55 -6.09
CA PHE A 339 -13.86 11.35 -5.94
C PHE A 339 -13.63 12.16 -7.22
N PRO A 340 -13.81 13.49 -7.19
CA PRO A 340 -13.56 14.35 -8.35
C PRO A 340 -12.11 14.28 -8.84
N HIS A 341 -11.17 13.91 -7.95
CA HIS A 341 -9.77 13.76 -8.28
C HIS A 341 -9.17 12.53 -7.55
N GLN A 342 -8.59 11.59 -8.30
CA GLN A 342 -8.08 10.32 -7.77
C GLN A 342 -6.76 10.49 -7.01
N GLY A 343 -5.88 11.40 -7.45
CA GLY A 343 -4.67 11.75 -6.67
C GLY A 343 -5.01 12.31 -5.28
N LYS A 344 -6.00 13.20 -5.18
CA LYS A 344 -6.53 13.69 -3.90
C LYS A 344 -7.06 12.57 -3.01
N ARG A 345 -7.83 11.61 -3.58
CA ARG A 345 -8.30 10.40 -2.86
C ARG A 345 -7.13 9.67 -2.20
N VAL A 346 -6.07 9.40 -2.96
CA VAL A 346 -4.86 8.71 -2.46
C VAL A 346 -4.21 9.50 -1.32
N VAL A 347 -3.99 10.80 -1.52
CA VAL A 347 -3.32 11.66 -0.52
C VAL A 347 -4.12 11.78 0.78
N GLU A 348 -5.43 12.03 0.70
CA GLU A 348 -6.28 12.19 1.87
C GLU A 348 -6.46 10.86 2.61
N GLY A 349 -6.65 9.76 1.88
CA GLY A 349 -6.71 8.41 2.46
C GLY A 349 -5.41 8.05 3.19
N GLN A 350 -4.25 8.31 2.57
CA GLN A 350 -2.95 8.10 3.20
C GLN A 350 -2.79 8.92 4.48
N ARG A 351 -3.13 10.22 4.48
CA ARG A 351 -3.05 11.09 5.67
C ARG A 351 -3.96 10.64 6.81
N LEU A 352 -5.13 10.09 6.47
CA LEU A 352 -6.09 9.57 7.44
C LEU A 352 -5.62 8.25 8.08
N MET A 353 -4.96 7.39 7.32
CA MET A 353 -4.53 6.06 7.76
C MET A 353 -3.13 6.04 8.39
N GLN A 354 -2.15 6.66 7.72
CA GLN A 354 -0.73 6.59 8.08
C GLN A 354 -0.40 7.59 9.20
N ALA A 355 0.31 7.15 10.25
CA ALA A 355 0.59 7.99 11.41
C ALA A 355 1.54 9.16 11.06
N TYR A 356 2.57 8.86 10.26
CA TYR A 356 3.52 9.85 9.76
C TYR A 356 3.60 9.71 8.24
N GLY A 357 3.11 10.74 7.56
CA GLY A 357 3.16 10.84 6.10
C GLY A 357 4.37 11.60 5.60
N ASP A 358 4.59 11.51 4.30
CA ASP A 358 5.56 12.32 3.58
C ASP A 358 5.11 13.79 3.53
N ILE A 359 5.99 14.70 3.95
CA ILE A 359 5.72 16.15 3.98
C ILE A 359 5.56 16.74 2.56
N LEU A 360 6.11 16.07 1.55
CA LEU A 360 6.03 16.45 0.13
C LEU A 360 4.84 15.80 -0.57
N LEU A 361 3.96 15.11 0.16
CA LEU A 361 2.80 14.44 -0.41
C LEU A 361 1.72 15.44 -0.85
N GLY A 362 1.55 15.57 -2.17
CA GLY A 362 0.57 16.45 -2.81
C GLY A 362 -0.09 15.79 -4.03
N TRP A 363 -0.95 16.53 -4.74
CA TRP A 363 -1.68 16.00 -5.90
C TRP A 363 -2.01 17.10 -6.91
N LYS A 364 -2.17 16.74 -8.19
CA LYS A 364 -2.70 17.62 -9.24
C LYS A 364 -3.04 16.83 -10.50
N THR A 365 -3.95 17.34 -11.31
CA THR A 365 -4.15 16.91 -12.69
C THR A 365 -3.05 17.49 -13.58
N SER A 366 -2.53 16.70 -14.52
CA SER A 366 -1.52 17.14 -15.49
C SER A 366 -1.70 16.40 -16.82
N GLU A 367 -1.30 17.06 -17.90
CA GLU A 367 -1.24 16.50 -19.26
C GLU A 367 0.15 15.99 -19.65
N VAL A 368 1.04 15.73 -18.68
CA VAL A 368 2.40 15.21 -18.92
C VAL A 368 2.44 13.86 -19.65
N SER A 369 1.31 13.20 -19.89
CA SER A 369 1.21 12.00 -20.72
C SER A 369 0.42 12.21 -22.01
N GLY A 370 0.25 13.47 -22.43
CA GLY A 370 -0.46 13.91 -23.64
C GLY A 370 -1.97 14.17 -23.46
N TYR A 371 -2.52 13.93 -22.25
CA TYR A 371 -3.93 14.14 -21.93
C TYR A 371 -4.13 14.22 -20.41
N PRO A 372 -5.23 14.83 -19.94
CA PRO A 372 -5.48 15.03 -18.52
C PRO A 372 -5.48 13.72 -17.73
N ARG A 373 -4.58 13.62 -16.76
CA ARG A 373 -4.51 12.52 -15.78
C ARG A 373 -4.31 13.08 -14.38
N ASP A 374 -4.89 12.41 -13.40
CA ASP A 374 -4.72 12.76 -12.00
C ASP A 374 -3.43 12.16 -11.46
N TYR A 375 -2.57 12.98 -10.87
CA TYR A 375 -1.34 12.55 -10.23
C TYR A 375 -1.37 12.82 -8.73
N TYR A 376 -0.64 12.00 -8.00
CA TYR A 376 -0.10 12.36 -6.70
C TYR A 376 1.42 12.41 -6.76
N VAL A 377 2.01 13.32 -6.01
CA VAL A 377 3.45 13.57 -5.95
C VAL A 377 3.94 13.30 -4.54
N ARG A 378 5.07 12.61 -4.42
CA ARG A 378 5.70 12.27 -3.14
C ARG A 378 7.22 12.24 -3.25
N GLN A 379 7.94 12.37 -2.16
CA GLN A 379 9.36 12.08 -2.09
C GLN A 379 9.65 10.62 -2.42
N PHE A 380 10.60 10.40 -3.33
CA PHE A 380 11.03 9.07 -3.70
C PHE A 380 11.98 8.51 -2.63
N ARG A 381 11.57 7.38 -2.05
CA ARG A 381 12.38 6.53 -1.15
C ARG A 381 12.83 7.12 0.20
N ASP A 382 12.23 8.18 0.77
CA ASP A 382 12.65 8.70 2.09
C ASP A 382 12.61 7.65 3.22
N TRP A 383 13.78 7.17 3.64
CA TRP A 383 13.99 6.20 4.74
C TRP A 383 13.04 5.00 4.72
N LYS A 384 12.71 4.49 3.53
CA LYS A 384 11.81 3.34 3.37
C LYS A 384 12.56 2.02 3.54
N GLY A 385 12.18 1.25 4.55
CA GLY A 385 12.63 -0.12 4.76
C GLY A 385 11.53 -1.12 4.43
N SER A 386 11.82 -2.09 3.57
CA SER A 386 10.95 -3.25 3.33
C SER A 386 11.57 -4.49 3.93
N PHE A 387 10.72 -5.41 4.37
CA PHE A 387 11.13 -6.76 4.75
C PHE A 387 11.01 -7.71 3.55
N GLU A 388 11.63 -8.90 3.63
CA GLU A 388 11.57 -9.95 2.60
C GLU A 388 10.87 -11.19 3.19
N PRO A 389 9.52 -11.21 3.19
CA PRO A 389 8.73 -12.21 3.90
C PRO A 389 8.95 -13.64 3.39
N SER A 390 9.29 -13.79 2.11
CA SER A 390 9.62 -15.08 1.48
C SER A 390 10.84 -15.78 2.09
N THR A 391 11.62 -15.08 2.91
CA THR A 391 12.80 -15.62 3.59
C THR A 391 12.61 -15.81 5.09
N MET A 392 11.45 -15.44 5.62
CA MET A 392 11.18 -15.46 7.06
C MET A 392 10.78 -16.86 7.57
N THR A 393 11.23 -17.20 8.77
CA THR A 393 10.74 -18.36 9.53
C THR A 393 9.30 -18.13 10.01
N ALA A 394 8.63 -19.21 10.46
CA ALA A 394 7.30 -19.11 11.08
C ALA A 394 7.28 -18.14 12.29
N GLU A 395 8.35 -18.10 13.09
CA GLU A 395 8.45 -17.18 14.22
C GLU A 395 8.54 -15.72 13.76
N GLN A 396 9.38 -15.44 12.76
CA GLN A 396 9.55 -14.10 12.20
C GLN A 396 8.26 -13.61 11.54
N LEU A 397 7.60 -14.45 10.74
CA LEU A 397 6.29 -14.14 10.16
C LEU A 397 5.24 -13.88 11.24
N GLY A 398 5.29 -14.61 12.36
CA GLY A 398 4.38 -14.39 13.47
C GLY A 398 4.56 -13.01 14.13
N ILE A 399 5.80 -12.57 14.34
CA ILE A 399 6.08 -11.21 14.84
C ILE A 399 5.65 -10.15 13.83
N TYR A 400 5.89 -10.41 12.55
CA TYR A 400 5.51 -9.51 11.47
C TYR A 400 3.99 -9.37 11.34
N ALA A 401 3.24 -10.47 11.53
CA ALA A 401 1.78 -10.48 11.57
C ALA A 401 1.23 -9.57 12.66
N ASP A 402 1.83 -9.59 13.86
CA ASP A 402 1.40 -8.72 14.96
C ASP A 402 1.55 -7.25 14.61
N ALA A 403 2.71 -6.87 14.06
CA ALA A 403 2.99 -5.50 13.66
C ALA A 403 2.03 -5.04 12.56
N CYS A 404 1.79 -5.86 11.53
CA CYS A 404 0.86 -5.55 10.45
C CYS A 404 -0.58 -5.41 10.97
N SER A 405 -1.05 -6.36 11.78
CA SER A 405 -2.40 -6.35 12.34
C SER A 405 -2.66 -5.17 13.26
N TRP A 406 -1.69 -4.82 14.11
CA TRP A 406 -1.79 -3.65 14.98
C TRP A 406 -1.86 -2.35 14.17
N THR A 407 -0.98 -2.19 13.18
CA THR A 407 -0.91 -1.01 12.31
C THR A 407 -2.20 -0.85 11.50
N LEU A 408 -2.76 -1.95 10.99
CA LEU A 408 -4.03 -1.94 10.28
C LEU A 408 -5.20 -1.58 11.20
N ALA A 409 -5.27 -2.18 12.40
CA ALA A 409 -6.29 -1.84 13.39
C ALA A 409 -6.24 -0.35 13.77
N ARG A 410 -5.04 0.22 13.93
CA ARG A 410 -4.85 1.65 14.19
C ARG A 410 -5.34 2.51 13.02
N ALA A 411 -5.02 2.15 11.78
CA ALA A 411 -5.47 2.88 10.59
C ALA A 411 -7.01 2.89 10.48
N HIS A 412 -7.66 1.76 10.74
CA HIS A 412 -9.12 1.66 10.79
C HIS A 412 -9.71 2.44 11.97
N ALA A 413 -9.05 2.44 13.14
CA ALA A 413 -9.53 3.16 14.31
C ALA A 413 -9.45 4.70 14.17
N ARG A 414 -8.58 5.21 13.29
CA ARG A 414 -8.49 6.63 12.94
C ARG A 414 -9.59 7.09 11.98
N SER A 415 -10.12 6.19 11.16
CA SER A 415 -11.01 6.53 10.04
C SER A 415 -12.46 6.08 10.22
N GLY A 416 -12.74 5.08 11.06
CA GLY A 416 -14.08 4.54 11.23
C GLY A 416 -14.51 4.32 12.69
N PRO A 417 -15.68 3.68 12.92
CA PRO A 417 -16.31 3.59 14.22
C PRO A 417 -15.66 2.51 15.09
N ARG A 418 -14.48 2.80 15.63
CA ARG A 418 -13.64 1.84 16.38
C ARG A 418 -14.36 1.12 17.52
N VAL A 419 -15.29 1.79 18.22
CA VAL A 419 -16.09 1.17 19.29
C VAL A 419 -17.09 0.17 18.71
N ALA A 420 -17.74 0.51 17.59
CA ALA A 420 -18.64 -0.40 16.90
C ALA A 420 -17.90 -1.61 16.32
N ILE A 421 -16.71 -1.41 15.76
CA ILE A 421 -15.85 -2.51 15.26
C ILE A 421 -15.45 -3.41 16.42
N ALA A 422 -14.95 -2.85 17.54
CA ALA A 422 -14.63 -3.62 18.74
C ALA A 422 -15.83 -4.42 19.26
N ALA A 423 -17.01 -3.80 19.34
CA ALA A 423 -18.25 -4.46 19.73
C ALA A 423 -18.69 -5.55 18.74
N TYR A 424 -18.43 -5.38 17.44
CA TYR A 424 -18.68 -6.40 16.41
C TYR A 424 -17.72 -7.59 16.54
N VAL A 425 -16.41 -7.37 16.61
CA VAL A 425 -15.40 -8.45 16.68
C VAL A 425 -15.40 -9.17 18.03
N GLY A 426 -15.73 -8.47 19.12
CA GLY A 426 -15.85 -9.04 20.47
C GLY A 426 -14.54 -9.48 21.10
N ASP A 427 -14.65 -10.31 22.15
CA ASP A 427 -13.56 -10.75 23.02
C ASP A 427 -13.12 -12.20 22.79
N ASN A 428 -13.99 -13.04 22.23
CA ASN A 428 -13.69 -14.44 21.92
C ASN A 428 -13.04 -14.64 20.54
N THR A 429 -12.61 -15.87 20.26
CA THR A 429 -11.82 -16.25 19.09
C THR A 429 -12.64 -16.50 17.81
N ALA A 430 -13.95 -16.24 17.80
CA ALA A 430 -14.79 -16.56 16.65
C ALA A 430 -14.40 -15.78 15.40
N PHE A 431 -14.07 -14.49 15.55
CA PHE A 431 -13.57 -13.67 14.45
C PHE A 431 -12.19 -14.14 13.96
N ASP A 432 -11.28 -14.41 14.90
CA ASP A 432 -9.91 -14.85 14.62
C ASP A 432 -9.89 -16.15 13.79
N ASN A 433 -10.74 -17.12 14.16
CA ASN A 433 -10.87 -18.39 13.46
C ASN A 433 -11.52 -18.22 12.07
N ALA A 434 -12.53 -17.35 11.95
CA ALA A 434 -13.20 -17.10 10.69
C ALA A 434 -12.29 -16.41 9.67
N VAL A 435 -11.50 -15.43 10.10
CA VAL A 435 -10.46 -14.78 9.27
C VAL A 435 -9.42 -15.80 8.80
N ALA A 436 -9.03 -16.72 9.69
CA ALA A 436 -8.07 -17.76 9.34
C ALA A 436 -8.65 -18.81 8.37
N GLU A 437 -9.94 -19.14 8.48
CA GLU A 437 -10.65 -20.03 7.54
C GLU A 437 -10.78 -19.38 6.17
N PHE A 438 -11.18 -18.11 6.14
CA PHE A 438 -11.22 -17.31 4.93
C PHE A 438 -9.84 -17.26 4.24
N ALA A 439 -8.77 -17.02 5.01
CA ALA A 439 -7.41 -16.93 4.47
C ALA A 439 -6.98 -18.20 3.73
N VAL A 440 -7.31 -19.38 4.26
CA VAL A 440 -7.05 -20.68 3.60
C VAL A 440 -7.84 -20.80 2.31
N ALA A 441 -9.16 -20.58 2.37
CA ALA A 441 -10.04 -20.68 1.20
C ALA A 441 -9.64 -19.70 0.09
N TYR A 442 -9.23 -18.48 0.46
CA TYR A 442 -8.82 -17.46 -0.50
C TYR A 442 -7.44 -17.74 -1.09
N ALA A 443 -6.53 -18.36 -0.34
CA ALA A 443 -5.26 -18.84 -0.89
C ALA A 443 -5.48 -19.94 -1.95
N ASP A 444 -6.37 -20.90 -1.70
CA ASP A 444 -6.73 -21.95 -2.68
C ASP A 444 -7.32 -21.35 -3.96
N LYS A 445 -8.20 -20.34 -3.81
CA LYS A 445 -8.73 -19.60 -4.96
C LYS A 445 -7.63 -18.85 -5.71
N THR A 446 -6.74 -18.16 -4.99
CA THR A 446 -5.64 -17.40 -5.60
C THR A 446 -4.74 -18.31 -6.43
N GLU A 447 -4.40 -19.51 -5.93
CA GLU A 447 -3.63 -20.50 -6.67
C GLU A 447 -4.38 -20.99 -7.92
N THR A 448 -5.69 -21.19 -7.82
CA THR A 448 -6.54 -21.56 -8.97
C THR A 448 -6.58 -20.46 -10.03
N ASP A 449 -6.76 -19.20 -9.62
CA ASP A 449 -6.78 -18.06 -10.54
C ASP A 449 -5.41 -17.81 -11.16
N TYR A 450 -4.33 -17.96 -10.38
CA TYR A 450 -2.95 -17.91 -10.88
C TYR A 450 -2.73 -18.92 -12.01
N GLU A 451 -3.17 -20.17 -11.82
CA GLU A 451 -3.05 -21.22 -12.82
C GLU A 451 -3.86 -20.93 -14.09
N ARG A 452 -5.06 -20.36 -13.95
CA ARG A 452 -5.89 -19.92 -15.09
C ARG A 452 -5.23 -18.81 -15.90
N VAL A 453 -4.66 -17.81 -15.22
CA VAL A 453 -3.96 -16.69 -15.87
C VAL A 453 -2.65 -17.15 -16.50
N ARG A 454 -1.91 -18.05 -15.86
CA ARG A 454 -0.72 -18.68 -16.44
C ARG A 454 -1.07 -19.44 -17.72
N ALA A 455 -2.10 -20.29 -17.69
CA ALA A 455 -2.56 -21.02 -18.87
C ALA A 455 -3.03 -20.08 -20.00
N ALA A 456 -3.66 -18.95 -19.67
CA ALA A 456 -4.01 -17.92 -20.65
C ALA A 456 -2.78 -17.28 -21.29
N SER A 457 -1.71 -17.06 -20.52
CA SER A 457 -0.43 -16.58 -21.04
C SER A 457 0.23 -17.62 -21.95
N ASP A 458 0.25 -18.89 -21.55
CA ASP A 458 0.85 -19.99 -22.33
C ASP A 458 0.12 -20.20 -23.68
N GLN A 459 -1.19 -19.91 -23.72
CA GLN A 459 -2.03 -19.96 -24.92
C GLN A 459 -1.94 -18.68 -25.77
N GLY A 460 -1.15 -17.68 -25.38
CA GLY A 460 -1.01 -16.41 -26.09
C GLY A 460 -2.21 -15.46 -25.97
N ARG A 461 -3.18 -15.74 -25.08
CA ARG A 461 -4.30 -14.81 -24.79
C ARG A 461 -3.83 -13.62 -23.96
N LEU A 462 -2.79 -13.82 -23.15
CA LEU A 462 -2.06 -12.78 -22.44
C LEU A 462 -0.60 -12.83 -22.88
N THR A 463 0.04 -11.68 -23.06
CA THR A 463 1.47 -11.62 -23.36
C THR A 463 2.22 -11.36 -22.06
N ALA A 464 3.14 -12.25 -21.68
CA ALA A 464 4.13 -12.03 -20.64
C ALA A 464 5.51 -12.00 -21.27
N ARG A 465 6.43 -11.19 -20.74
CA ARG A 465 7.83 -11.26 -21.14
C ARG A 465 8.44 -12.52 -20.53
N THR A 466 9.06 -13.36 -21.35
CA THR A 466 9.81 -14.56 -20.93
C THR A 466 11.17 -14.21 -20.36
#